data_AF-A0A7C9EUP0-F1
#
_entry.id   AF-A0A7C9EUP0-F1
#
_cell.length_a   1.000
_cell.length_b   1.000
_cell.length_c   1.000
_cell.angle_alpha   90.00
_cell.angle_beta   90.00
_cell.angle_gamma   90.00
#
_symmetry.space_group_name_H-M   'P 1'
#
loop_
_entity.id
_entity.type
_entity.pdbx_description
1 polymer ?
#
loop_
_entity_poly.entity_id
_entity_poly.type
_entity_poly.pdbx_seq_one_letter_code
_entity_poly.pdbx_strand_id
1 'polypeptide(L)'
;KVTVVYNRFGPNCNQRMPRVRHGYAHVVNNLYLGWRLYAIGGSMNPRIKSESNLFVAPKSANKEITRQINGKKWNFKSVGDALENGATFNAVGTGYVKPNYSEEQKFPVEKATIVRQLTRSAGALRCWRGSLC
;
A
#
# COMPACT_ATOMS: atom_id res chain seq x y z
N LYS A 1 1.03 5.77 -14.29
CA LYS A 1 -0.07 5.71 -13.30
C LYS A 1 -0.22 4.25 -12.90
N VAL A 2 -0.27 3.92 -11.61
CA VAL A 2 -0.34 2.53 -11.12
C VAL A 2 -1.43 2.39 -10.06
N THR A 3 -2.13 1.26 -10.05
CA THR A 3 -2.99 0.81 -8.94
C THR A 3 -2.35 -0.42 -8.33
N VAL A 4 -2.24 -0.45 -7.00
CA VAL A 4 -1.81 -1.60 -6.22
C VAL A 4 -2.97 -1.94 -5.31
N VAL A 5 -3.66 -3.06 -5.57
CA VAL A 5 -4.88 -3.46 -4.87
C VAL A 5 -4.90 -4.95 -4.57
N TYR A 6 -5.47 -5.32 -3.40
CA TYR A 6 -5.65 -6.70 -2.93
C TYR A 6 -4.36 -7.55 -2.83
N ASN A 7 -3.22 -6.91 -2.58
CA ASN A 7 -1.95 -7.60 -2.35
C ASN A 7 -1.73 -7.92 -0.88
N ARG A 8 -1.00 -9.01 -0.62
CA ARG A 8 -0.44 -9.34 0.69
C ARG A 8 1.07 -9.17 0.66
N PHE A 9 1.56 -8.17 1.37
CA PHE A 9 2.98 -7.89 1.55
C PHE A 9 3.47 -8.42 2.89
N GLY A 10 4.31 -9.47 2.87
CA GLY A 10 4.92 -10.04 4.07
C GLY A 10 4.81 -11.57 4.13
N PRO A 11 5.32 -12.20 5.21
CA PRO A 11 5.84 -11.57 6.42
C PRO A 11 7.27 -11.01 6.31
N ASN A 12 8.03 -11.40 5.28
CA ASN A 12 9.47 -11.13 5.20
C ASN A 12 9.85 -10.04 4.18
N CYS A 13 8.96 -9.07 3.97
CA CYS A 13 9.26 -7.96 3.08
C CYS A 13 10.13 -6.91 3.80
N ASN A 14 11.21 -6.48 3.17
CA ASN A 14 12.11 -5.50 3.78
C ASN A 14 11.60 -4.06 3.61
N GLN A 15 11.29 -3.68 2.37
CA GLN A 15 10.89 -2.33 1.98
C GLN A 15 10.33 -2.25 0.55
N ARG A 16 9.86 -1.05 0.14
CA ARG A 16 9.49 -0.67 -1.24
C ARG A 16 8.20 -1.30 -1.76
N MET A 17 7.12 -1.16 -0.98
CA MET A 17 5.81 -1.73 -1.24
C MET A 17 4.70 -0.67 -1.38
N PRO A 18 4.72 0.21 -2.39
CA PRO A 18 5.76 0.40 -3.40
C PRO A 18 6.80 1.45 -2.97
N ARG A 19 7.89 1.56 -3.73
CA ARG A 19 8.70 2.78 -3.78
C ARG A 19 8.50 3.46 -5.12
N VAL A 20 8.00 4.70 -5.10
CA VAL A 20 7.60 5.41 -6.32
C VAL A 20 8.60 6.51 -6.67
N ARG A 21 8.96 6.61 -7.96
CA ARG A 21 9.70 7.73 -8.53
C ARG A 21 8.88 8.36 -9.63
N HIS A 22 8.61 9.66 -9.51
CA HIS A 22 7.68 10.36 -10.40
C HIS A 22 6.28 9.71 -10.46
N GLY A 23 5.37 10.34 -11.19
CA GLY A 23 4.07 9.74 -11.49
C GLY A 23 3.13 9.61 -10.29
N TYR A 24 2.22 8.64 -10.38
CA TYR A 24 1.12 8.43 -9.43
C TYR A 24 0.93 6.94 -9.12
N ALA A 25 0.73 6.64 -7.84
CA ALA A 25 0.29 5.33 -7.35
C ALA A 25 -0.95 5.47 -6.46
N HIS A 26 -1.98 4.66 -6.74
CA HIS A 26 -3.07 4.38 -5.82
C HIS A 26 -2.79 3.05 -5.12
N VAL A 27 -2.60 3.07 -3.82
CA VAL A 27 -2.31 1.89 -2.99
C VAL A 27 -3.54 1.68 -2.11
N VAL A 28 -4.32 0.64 -2.38
CA VAL A 28 -5.65 0.49 -1.79
C VAL A 28 -5.97 -0.95 -1.40
N ASN A 29 -6.60 -1.14 -0.23
CA ASN A 29 -7.01 -2.46 0.30
C ASN A 29 -5.92 -3.55 0.24
N ASN A 30 -4.65 -3.19 0.49
CA ASN A 30 -3.56 -4.16 0.62
C ASN A 30 -3.29 -4.46 2.10
N LEU A 31 -2.82 -5.69 2.35
CA LEU A 31 -2.39 -6.15 3.67
C LEU A 31 -0.87 -6.07 3.78
N TYR A 32 -0.37 -5.36 4.78
CA TYR A 32 1.05 -5.27 5.12
C TYR A 32 1.31 -5.97 6.45
N LEU A 33 2.10 -7.04 6.40
CA LEU A 33 2.48 -7.86 7.56
C LEU A 33 3.96 -7.66 7.86
N GLY A 34 4.27 -6.51 8.45
CA GLY A 34 5.63 -6.14 8.81
C GLY A 34 6.47 -5.63 7.64
N TRP A 35 7.47 -4.83 8.00
CA TRP A 35 8.54 -4.35 7.13
C TRP A 35 9.81 -4.19 7.96
N ARG A 36 10.98 -4.28 7.34
CA ARG A 36 12.24 -4.05 8.08
C ARG A 36 12.63 -2.58 8.12
N LEU A 37 12.51 -1.85 7.00
CA LEU A 37 12.92 -0.44 6.91
C LEU A 37 11.73 0.53 6.78
N TYR A 38 10.82 0.30 5.84
CA TYR A 38 9.58 1.07 5.63
C TYR A 38 8.66 0.28 4.70
N ALA A 39 7.36 0.54 4.68
CA ALA A 39 6.48 -0.07 3.68
C ALA A 39 6.47 0.73 2.38
N ILE A 40 5.95 1.97 2.43
CA ILE A 40 5.74 2.83 1.26
C ILE A 40 6.82 3.89 1.20
N GLY A 41 7.43 4.10 0.03
CA GLY A 41 8.48 5.11 -0.13
C GLY A 41 8.35 5.94 -1.40
N GLY A 42 9.06 7.07 -1.43
CA GLY A 42 9.02 7.98 -2.57
C GLY A 42 10.28 8.80 -2.74
N SER A 43 10.61 9.12 -3.99
CA SER A 43 11.65 10.11 -4.34
C SER A 43 11.29 10.81 -5.65
N MET A 44 11.81 12.02 -5.88
CA MET A 44 11.58 12.78 -7.12
C MET A 44 10.09 13.14 -7.36
N ASN A 45 9.42 13.64 -6.31
CA ASN A 45 8.05 14.16 -6.36
C ASN A 45 6.97 13.20 -6.91
N PRO A 46 6.82 12.00 -6.31
CA PRO A 46 5.68 11.14 -6.61
C PRO A 46 4.41 11.66 -5.93
N ARG A 47 3.27 11.25 -6.48
CA ARG A 47 1.94 11.38 -5.85
C ARG A 47 1.45 10.01 -5.44
N ILE A 48 1.20 9.80 -4.15
CA ILE A 48 0.78 8.50 -3.61
C ILE A 48 -0.48 8.70 -2.79
N LYS A 49 -1.54 8.00 -3.18
CA LYS A 49 -2.75 7.86 -2.38
C LYS A 49 -2.75 6.48 -1.74
N SER A 50 -2.71 6.43 -0.41
CA SER A 50 -2.93 5.23 0.39
C SER A 50 -4.38 5.26 0.88
N GLU A 51 -5.16 4.22 0.58
CA GLU A 51 -6.59 4.18 0.90
C GLU A 51 -7.02 2.82 1.46
N SER A 52 -7.56 2.81 2.67
CA SER A 52 -8.14 1.63 3.31
C SER A 52 -7.27 0.35 3.29
N ASN A 53 -5.95 0.50 3.41
CA ASN A 53 -5.02 -0.60 3.61
C ASN A 53 -4.97 -0.99 5.10
N LEU A 54 -4.43 -2.18 5.37
CA LEU A 54 -4.13 -2.63 6.74
C LEU A 54 -2.63 -2.75 6.94
N PHE A 55 -2.07 -1.93 7.84
CA PHE A 55 -0.66 -1.93 8.19
C PHE A 55 -0.44 -2.53 9.57
N VAL A 56 0.11 -3.75 9.60
CA VAL A 56 0.53 -4.42 10.83
C VAL A 56 2.03 -4.23 10.98
N ALA A 57 2.45 -3.34 11.88
CA ALA A 57 3.88 -3.12 12.11
C ALA A 57 4.56 -4.38 12.67
N PRO A 58 5.87 -4.56 12.44
CA PRO A 58 6.65 -5.65 13.06
C PRO A 58 6.75 -5.45 14.59
N LYS A 59 6.92 -6.52 15.38
CA LYS A 59 7.02 -6.41 16.86
C LYS A 59 8.24 -5.61 17.33
N SER A 60 9.42 -5.88 16.77
CA SER A 60 10.72 -5.40 17.26
C SER A 60 11.50 -4.56 16.22
N ALA A 61 10.81 -3.93 15.27
CA ALA A 61 11.45 -3.13 14.22
C ALA A 61 10.69 -1.82 13.95
N ASN A 62 11.07 -1.11 12.88
CA ASN A 62 10.54 0.20 12.56
C ASN A 62 9.01 0.20 12.41
N LYS A 63 8.34 1.14 13.09
CA LYS A 63 6.90 1.33 13.05
C LYS A 63 6.44 2.29 11.96
N GLU A 64 7.38 3.05 11.41
CA GLU A 64 7.08 4.04 10.39
C GLU A 64 6.81 3.39 9.05
N ILE A 65 5.61 3.62 8.52
CA ILE A 65 5.12 3.05 7.26
C ILE A 65 5.79 3.74 6.08
N THR A 66 6.01 5.06 6.19
CA THR A 66 6.39 5.93 5.07
C THR A 66 7.86 6.34 5.10
N ARG A 67 8.50 6.38 3.93
CA ARG A 67 9.86 6.95 3.82
C ARG A 67 10.09 7.79 2.57
N GLN A 68 10.41 9.06 2.79
CA GLN A 68 10.92 9.96 1.75
C GLN A 68 12.42 9.71 1.54
N ILE A 69 12.84 9.59 0.28
CA ILE A 69 14.22 9.25 -0.09
C ILE A 69 14.80 10.39 -0.94
N ASN A 70 16.01 10.84 -0.60
CA ASN A 70 16.78 11.84 -1.34
C ASN A 70 15.99 13.14 -1.64
N GLY A 71 15.43 13.72 -0.58
CA GLY A 71 15.00 15.12 -0.48
C GLY A 71 14.51 15.81 -1.76
N LYS A 72 13.26 15.55 -2.14
CA LYS A 72 12.40 16.44 -2.94
C LYS A 72 10.98 16.24 -2.44
N LYS A 73 10.18 17.32 -2.36
CA LYS A 73 8.73 17.30 -2.07
C LYS A 73 8.09 16.03 -2.64
N TRP A 74 7.30 15.31 -1.86
CA TRP A 74 6.43 14.23 -2.32
C TRP A 74 5.02 14.51 -1.80
N ASN A 75 4.00 13.98 -2.45
CA ASN A 75 2.61 14.18 -2.02
C ASN A 75 2.04 12.82 -1.62
N PHE A 76 2.07 12.53 -0.32
CA PHE A 76 1.52 11.31 0.25
C PHE A 76 0.24 11.65 1.03
N LYS A 77 -0.85 10.94 0.72
CA LYS A 77 -2.12 11.06 1.45
C LYS A 77 -2.61 9.68 1.86
N SER A 78 -2.90 9.51 3.15
CA SER A 78 -3.61 8.36 3.71
C SER A 78 -5.09 8.70 3.94
N VAL A 79 -5.98 7.74 3.65
CA VAL A 79 -7.44 7.84 3.84
C VAL A 79 -7.96 6.49 4.31
N GLY A 80 -8.53 6.42 5.52
CA GLY A 80 -9.19 5.21 6.02
C GLY A 80 -8.28 4.00 6.25
N ASP A 81 -6.96 4.16 6.22
CA ASP A 81 -6.01 3.09 6.52
C ASP A 81 -6.11 2.67 8.00
N ALA A 82 -6.05 1.36 8.25
CA ALA A 82 -6.01 0.80 9.60
C ALA A 82 -4.56 0.49 10.01
N LEU A 83 -4.22 0.90 11.22
CA LEU A 83 -2.88 0.78 11.78
C LEU A 83 -2.92 -0.15 12.99
N GLU A 84 -2.10 -1.20 12.97
CA GLU A 84 -1.97 -2.16 14.07
C GLU A 84 -0.53 -2.22 14.58
N ASN A 85 -0.38 -2.67 15.82
CA ASN A 85 0.91 -2.90 16.48
C ASN A 85 1.81 -1.63 16.50
N GLY A 86 1.18 -0.46 16.64
CA GLY A 86 1.85 0.84 16.76
C GLY A 86 2.40 1.40 15.44
N ALA A 87 1.90 0.94 14.28
CA ALA A 87 2.28 1.51 12.99
C ALA A 87 1.96 3.02 12.89
N THR A 88 2.82 3.80 12.23
CA THR A 88 2.69 5.26 12.13
C THR A 88 2.90 5.78 10.70
N PHE A 89 2.31 6.94 10.43
CA PHE A 89 2.57 7.75 9.23
C PHE A 89 3.17 9.09 9.62
N ASN A 90 4.34 9.42 9.08
CA ASN A 90 4.84 10.79 9.02
C ASN A 90 4.37 11.42 7.70
N ALA A 91 3.15 11.94 7.72
CA ALA A 91 2.53 12.55 6.55
C ALA A 91 3.29 13.81 6.10
N VAL A 92 3.62 13.88 4.82
CA VAL A 92 4.14 15.10 4.18
C VAL A 92 3.35 15.29 2.88
N GLY A 93 2.30 16.11 2.95
CA GLY A 93 1.44 16.44 1.81
C GLY A 93 0.04 16.88 2.23
N THR A 94 -0.31 18.14 1.97
CA THR A 94 -1.65 18.71 2.22
C THR A 94 -2.61 18.55 1.04
N GLY A 95 -2.14 18.01 -0.09
CA GLY A 95 -2.90 17.97 -1.34
C GLY A 95 -3.78 16.73 -1.48
N TYR A 96 -5.03 16.93 -1.92
CA TYR A 96 -5.88 15.85 -2.43
C TYR A 96 -5.21 15.19 -3.64
N VAL A 97 -5.07 13.86 -3.60
CA VAL A 97 -4.52 13.11 -4.73
C VAL A 97 -5.65 12.32 -5.38
N LYS A 98 -6.29 12.91 -6.40
CA LYS A 98 -7.36 12.22 -7.15
C LYS A 98 -6.78 11.02 -7.90
N PRO A 99 -7.38 9.83 -7.78
CA PRO A 99 -7.12 8.76 -8.72
C PRO A 99 -7.66 9.17 -10.09
N ASN A 100 -6.80 9.23 -11.11
CA ASN A 100 -7.21 9.57 -12.48
C ASN A 100 -7.87 8.37 -13.19
N TYR A 101 -8.89 7.74 -12.61
CA TYR A 101 -9.63 6.62 -13.22
C TYR A 101 -10.65 7.10 -14.26
N SER A 102 -10.78 6.36 -15.37
CA SER A 102 -11.99 6.38 -16.18
C SER A 102 -13.11 5.63 -15.47
N GLU A 103 -14.34 5.70 -15.97
CA GLU A 103 -15.49 4.99 -15.37
C GLU A 103 -15.26 3.47 -15.32
N GLU A 104 -14.67 2.90 -16.37
CA GLU A 104 -14.37 1.46 -16.47
C GLU A 104 -13.23 1.02 -15.53
N GLN A 105 -12.42 1.97 -15.07
CA GLN A 105 -11.32 1.71 -14.14
C GLN A 105 -11.71 1.90 -12.67
N LYS A 106 -12.93 2.37 -12.40
CA LYS A 106 -13.42 2.51 -11.03
C LYS A 106 -13.71 1.13 -10.44
N PHE A 107 -13.44 1.00 -9.15
CA PHE A 107 -13.75 -0.17 -8.37
C PHE A 107 -14.14 0.29 -6.96
N PRO A 108 -14.99 -0.48 -6.25
CA PRO A 108 -15.34 -0.17 -4.88
C PRO A 108 -14.11 -0.25 -3.99
N VAL A 109 -13.99 0.69 -3.06
CA VAL A 109 -12.97 0.67 -2.02
C VAL A 109 -13.62 0.18 -0.75
N GLU A 110 -13.12 -0.94 -0.24
CA GLU A 110 -13.66 -1.59 0.93
C GLU A 110 -13.05 -1.04 2.22
N LYS A 111 -13.69 -1.32 3.36
CA LYS A 111 -13.18 -0.92 4.67
C LYS A 111 -11.88 -1.65 5.02
N ALA A 112 -10.94 -0.95 5.65
CA ALA A 112 -9.67 -1.55 6.08
C ALA A 112 -9.83 -2.76 7.02
N THR A 113 -10.94 -2.85 7.76
CA THR A 113 -11.25 -3.97 8.69
C THR A 113 -11.41 -5.32 7.99
N ILE A 114 -11.80 -5.35 6.71
CA ILE A 114 -12.00 -6.60 5.96
C ILE A 114 -10.85 -6.94 5.02
N VAL A 115 -9.76 -6.15 5.00
CA VAL A 115 -8.60 -6.36 4.12
C VAL A 115 -7.96 -7.74 4.30
N ARG A 116 -7.98 -8.31 5.52
CA ARG A 116 -7.51 -9.69 5.76
C ARG A 116 -8.30 -10.73 4.96
N GLN A 117 -9.61 -10.52 4.81
CA GLN A 117 -10.47 -11.38 4.02
C GLN A 117 -10.25 -11.17 2.52
N LEU A 118 -10.20 -9.90 2.08
CA LEU A 118 -9.98 -9.53 0.67
C LEU A 118 -8.66 -10.09 0.10
N THR A 119 -7.63 -10.18 0.95
CA THR A 119 -6.28 -10.64 0.56
C THR A 119 -5.99 -12.10 0.93
N ARG A 120 -7.01 -12.88 1.36
CA ARG A 120 -6.83 -14.27 1.82
C ARG A 120 -6.29 -15.18 0.71
N SER A 121 -6.71 -14.96 -0.52
CA SER A 121 -6.30 -15.72 -1.71
C SER A 121 -5.17 -15.04 -2.51
N ALA A 122 -4.49 -14.05 -1.92
CA ALA A 122 -3.36 -13.41 -2.60
C ALA A 122 -2.24 -14.41 -2.91
N GLY A 123 -1.70 -14.34 -4.11
CA GLY A 123 -0.66 -15.24 -4.61
C GLY A 123 -1.08 -15.94 -5.91
N ALA A 124 -0.24 -16.86 -6.38
CA ALA A 124 -0.58 -17.67 -7.54
C ALA A 124 -1.76 -18.60 -7.23
N LEU A 125 -2.60 -18.84 -8.23
CA LEU A 125 -3.61 -19.88 -8.16
C LEU A 125 -2.93 -21.23 -7.99
N ARG A 126 -3.52 -22.11 -7.16
CA ARG A 126 -3.09 -23.50 -7.05
C ARG A 126 -3.77 -24.29 -8.15
N CYS A 127 -3.03 -24.60 -9.21
CA CYS A 127 -3.52 -25.33 -10.37
C CYS A 127 -3.00 -26.76 -10.36
N TRP A 128 -3.78 -27.68 -10.91
CA TRP A 128 -3.39 -29.07 -11.13
C TRP A 128 -3.87 -29.50 -12.51
N ARG A 129 -3.34 -30.62 -13.01
CA ARG A 129 -3.71 -31.10 -14.35
C ARG A 129 -5.23 -31.30 -14.43
N GLY A 130 -5.89 -30.54 -15.32
CA GLY A 130 -7.34 -30.55 -15.50
C GLY A 130 -8.10 -29.40 -14.80
N SER A 131 -7.42 -28.47 -14.12
CA SER A 131 -8.07 -27.24 -13.64
C SER A 131 -8.33 -26.25 -14.79
N LEU A 132 -9.28 -25.33 -14.57
CA LEU A 132 -9.57 -24.19 -15.47
C LEU A 132 -8.57 -23.04 -15.33
N CYS A 133 -7.69 -23.14 -14.33
CA CYS A 133 -6.40 -22.46 -14.34
C CYS A 133 -5.34 -23.46 -14.83
#